data_AF-A0AAW5ZIN9-F1
#
_entry.id   AF-A0AAW5ZIN9-F1
#
_cell.length_a   1.000
_cell.length_b   1.000
_cell.length_c   1.000
_cell.angle_alpha   90.00
_cell.angle_beta   90.00
_cell.angle_gamma   90.00
#
_symmetry.space_group_name_H-M   'P 1'
#
loop_
_entity.id
_entity.type
_entity.pdbx_description
1 polymer ?
#
loop_
_entity_poly.entity_id
_entity_poly.type
_entity_poly.pdbx_seq_one_letter_code
_entity_poly.pdbx_strand_id
1 'polypeptide(L)' 'INAQLRKIIKTRGHFPTDDAATKLIWLALRNITAGWNRAAHDWKQAMNQFAILYADRFVRPSV' A
#
# COMPACT_ATOMS: atom_id res chain seq x y z
N ILE A 1 7.00 5.20 0.56
CA ILE A 1 6.12 5.44 1.73
C ILE A 1 6.91 6.04 2.89
N ASN A 2 7.85 5.30 3.50
CA ASN A 2 8.54 5.71 4.73
C ASN A 2 9.21 7.10 4.67
N ALA A 3 9.86 7.45 3.56
CA ALA A 3 10.45 8.79 3.40
C ALA A 3 9.40 9.91 3.38
N GLN A 4 8.26 9.68 2.72
CA GLN A 4 7.15 10.64 2.67
C GLN A 4 6.47 10.78 4.04
N LEU A 5 6.30 9.66 4.74
CA LEU A 5 5.77 9.66 6.10
C LEU A 5 6.68 10.44 7.07
N ARG A 6 7.99 10.19 7.04
CA ARG A 6 8.98 10.97 7.80
C ARG A 6 8.95 12.45 7.44
N LYS A 7 8.77 12.80 6.16
CA LYS A 7 8.65 14.21 5.73
C LYS A 7 7.41 14.90 6.33
N ILE A 8 6.30 14.18 6.53
CA ILE A 8 5.07 14.71 7.12
C ILE A 8 5.20 14.84 8.64
N ILE A 9 5.86 13.88 9.28
CA ILE A 9 5.99 13.83 10.75
C ILE A 9 7.11 14.75 11.25
N LYS A 10 8.20 14.98 10.49
CA LYS A 10 9.38 15.74 10.96
C LYS A 10 9.09 17.17 11.45
N THR A 11 7.99 17.78 11.01
CA THR A 11 7.59 19.14 11.41
C THR A 11 6.55 19.15 12.53
N ARG A 12 6.03 17.98 12.93
CA ARG A 12 5.13 17.80 14.05
C ARG A 12 5.96 17.33 15.25
N GLY A 13 5.93 18.11 16.33
CA GLY A 13 6.61 17.78 17.59
C GLY A 13 5.90 16.65 18.34
N HIS A 14 5.68 16.82 19.64
CA HIS A 14 4.95 15.85 20.44
C HIS A 14 3.46 15.80 20.05
N PHE A 15 2.89 14.60 19.99
CA PHE A 15 1.45 14.41 19.80
C PHE A 15 0.75 14.40 21.16
N PRO A 16 -0.38 15.09 21.32
CA PRO A 16 -1.09 15.16 22.59
C PRO A 16 -1.75 13.82 22.99
N THR A 17 -2.05 12.96 22.01
CA THR A 17 -2.60 11.61 22.21
C THR A 17 -2.16 10.68 21.09
N ASP A 18 -2.21 9.37 21.34
CA ASP A 18 -1.94 8.34 20.33
C ASP A 18 -2.95 8.38 19.18
N ASP A 19 -4.20 8.77 19.45
CA ASP A 19 -5.24 8.94 18.44
C ASP A 19 -4.89 10.07 17.46
N ALA A 20 -4.32 11.18 17.96
CA ALA A 20 -3.89 12.28 17.11
C ALA A 20 -2.74 11.85 16.19
N ALA A 21 -1.79 11.05 16.70
CA ALA A 21 -0.71 10.47 15.89
C ALA A 21 -1.26 9.51 14.83
N THR A 22 -2.17 8.62 15.22
CA THR A 22 -2.81 7.63 14.34
C THR A 22 -3.57 8.31 13.22
N LYS A 23 -4.36 9.35 13.53
CA LYS A 23 -5.12 10.12 12.54
C LYS A 23 -4.22 10.82 11.53
N LEU A 24 -3.09 11.38 11.97
CA LEU A 24 -2.13 11.99 11.06
C LEU A 24 -1.50 10.96 10.12
N ILE A 25 -1.09 9.81 10.65
CA ILE A 25 -0.52 8.72 9.85
C ILE A 25 -1.54 8.24 8.82
N TRP A 26 -2.80 8.07 9.22
CA TRP A 26 -3.88 7.68 8.30
C TRP A 26 -4.08 8.68 7.17
N LEU A 27 -4.16 9.98 7.49
CA LEU A 27 -4.30 11.04 6.49
C LEU A 27 -3.08 11.09 5.54
N ALA A 28 -1.88 10.92 6.09
CA ALA A 28 -0.65 10.87 5.33
C ALA A 28 -0.66 9.69 4.34
N LEU A 29 -0.98 8.49 4.81
CA LEU A 29 -1.09 7.30 3.97
C LEU A 29 -2.14 7.49 2.87
N ARG A 30 -3.32 7.99 3.21
CA ARG A 30 -4.40 8.27 2.25
C ARG A 30 -3.93 9.18 1.11
N ASN A 31 -3.20 10.24 1.44
CA ASN A 31 -2.66 11.16 0.44
C ASN A 31 -1.55 10.52 -0.41
N ILE A 32 -0.68 9.71 0.19
CA ILE A 32 0.37 8.98 -0.53
C ILE A 32 -0.24 8.00 -1.53
N THR A 33 -1.25 7.24 -1.10
CA THR A 33 -1.89 6.21 -1.92
C THR A 33 -2.79 6.78 -3.00
N ALA A 34 -3.30 8.01 -2.85
CA ALA A 34 -4.12 8.66 -3.88
C ALA A 34 -3.39 8.82 -5.23
N GLY A 35 -2.04 8.84 -5.21
CA GLY A 35 -1.23 8.88 -6.43
C GLY A 35 -0.97 7.50 -7.06
N TRP A 36 -1.37 6.40 -6.43
CA TRP A 36 -1.07 5.03 -6.88
C TRP A 36 -2.11 4.48 -7.85
N ASN A 37 -2.49 5.29 -8.83
CA ASN A 37 -3.49 4.89 -9.83
C ASN A 37 -2.88 4.14 -11.02
N ARG A 38 -1.54 4.00 -11.06
CA ARG A 38 -0.85 3.28 -12.14
C ARG A 38 -0.70 1.81 -11.77
N ALA A 39 -1.07 0.93 -12.69
CA ALA A 39 -0.74 -0.48 -12.60
C ALA A 39 0.78 -0.68 -12.53
N ALA A 40 1.21 -1.75 -11.85
CA ALA A 40 2.61 -2.16 -11.88
C ALA A 40 3.04 -2.41 -13.34
N HIS A 41 4.27 -2.00 -13.66
CA HIS A 41 4.86 -2.25 -14.97
C HIS A 41 4.88 -3.77 -15.24
N ASP A 42 4.54 -4.18 -16.46
CA ASP A 42 4.48 -5.58 -16.90
C ASP A 42 3.62 -6.53 -16.05
N TRP A 43 2.62 -6.00 -15.32
CA TRP A 43 1.79 -6.82 -14.42
C TRP A 43 1.21 -8.08 -15.09
N LYS A 44 0.80 -7.97 -16.35
CA LYS A 44 0.25 -9.11 -17.12
C LYS A 44 1.27 -10.23 -17.32
N GLN A 45 2.54 -9.90 -17.57
CA GLN A 45 3.59 -10.90 -17.76
C GLN A 45 3.93 -11.56 -16.43
N ALA A 46 4.05 -10.77 -15.35
CA ALA A 46 4.24 -11.30 -14.00
C ALA A 46 3.10 -12.23 -13.58
N MET A 47 1.85 -11.86 -13.90
CA MET A 47 0.67 -12.68 -13.64
C MET A 47 0.76 -14.06 -14.29
N ASN A 48 1.23 -14.13 -15.54
CA ASN A 48 1.42 -15.42 -16.21
C ASN A 48 2.44 -16.31 -15.49
N GLN A 49 3.52 -15.72 -14.94
CA GLN A 49 4.50 -16.47 -14.15
C GLN A 49 3.88 -16.97 -12.83
N PHE A 50 3.07 -16.14 -12.16
CA PHE A 50 2.36 -16.57 -10.95
C PHE A 50 1.35 -17.67 -11.23
N ALA A 51 0.66 -17.64 -12.37
CA ALA A 51 -0.27 -18.69 -12.77
C ALA A 51 0.41 -20.05 -13.01
N ILE A 52 1.68 -20.06 -13.45
CA ILE A 52 2.47 -21.29 -13.59
C ILE A 52 2.93 -21.80 -12.22
N LEU A 53 3.50 -20.92 -11.38
CA LEU A 53 4.08 -21.29 -10.09
C LEU A 53 3.04 -21.67 -9.03
N TYR A 54 1.87 -21.02 -9.06
CA TYR A 54 0.81 -21.14 -8.07
C TYR A 54 -0.51 -21.55 -8.72
N ALA A 55 -0.46 -22.47 -9.68
CA ALA A 55 -1.61 -22.86 -10.49
C ALA A 55 -2.86 -23.22 -9.66
N ASP A 56 -2.67 -23.85 -8.49
CA ASP A 56 -3.73 -24.20 -7.53
C ASP A 56 -4.52 -22.98 -7.01
N ARG A 57 -3.91 -21.80 -6.97
CA ARG A 57 -4.53 -20.54 -6.52
C ARG A 57 -5.34 -19.85 -7.62
N PHE A 58 -5.21 -20.28 -8.87
CA PHE A 58 -5.89 -19.71 -10.04
C PHE A 58 -7.09 -20.55 -10.51
N VAL A 59 -7.39 -21.66 -9.82
CA VAL A 59 -8.54 -22.50 -10.12
C VAL A 59 -9.72 -22.06 -9.27
N ARG A 60 -10.90 -21.89 -9.87
CA ARG A 60 -12.13 -21.75 -9.08
C ARG A 60 -12.45 -23.12 -8.47
N PRO A 61 -12.72 -23.22 -7.16
CA PRO A 61 -13.16 -24.48 -6.58
C PRO A 61 -14.42 -24.95 -7.30
N SER A 62 -14.37 -26.13 -7.91
CA SER A 62 -15.58 -26.80 -8.40
C SER A 62 -16.33 -27.29 -7.17
N VAL A 63 -17.44 -26.63 -6.86
CA VAL A 63 -18.45 -27.19 -5.95
C VAL A 63 -19.03 -28.45 -6.58
#